data_AF-A0A1M2YR67-F1
#
_entry.id   AF-A0A1M2YR67-F1
#
_cell.length_a   1.000
_cell.length_b   1.000
_cell.length_c   1.000
_cell.angle_alpha   90.00
_cell.angle_beta   90.00
_cell.angle_gamma   90.00
#
_symmetry.space_group_name_H-M   'P 1'
#
loop_
_entity.id
_entity.type
_entity.pdbx_description
1 polymer ?
#
loop_
_entity_poly.entity_id
_entity_poly.type
_entity_poly.pdbx_seq_one_letter_code
_entity_poly.pdbx_strand_id
1 'polypeptide(L)' 'MSEQEQAGIRLEFARLKQEHADFDAAIDAMIATGCDALQIQRMKKKKLAIKDRLRDLEDKVIPDIIA' A
#
# COMPACT_ATOMS: atom_id res chain seq x y z
N MET A 1 17.09 10.43 -12.83
CA MET A 1 16.36 10.91 -11.64
C MET A 1 17.36 11.58 -10.72
N SER A 2 17.05 12.75 -10.19
CA SER A 2 17.88 13.39 -9.15
C SER A 2 17.78 12.62 -7.83
N GLU A 3 18.78 12.74 -6.96
CA GLU A 3 18.76 12.14 -5.61
C GLU A 3 17.52 12.58 -4.80
N GLN A 4 17.05 13.80 -5.04
CA GLN A 4 15.84 14.37 -4.43
C GLN A 4 14.56 13.68 -4.92
N GLU A 5 14.47 13.38 -6.22
CA GLU A 5 13.34 12.62 -6.78
C GLU A 5 13.29 11.21 -6.18
N GLN A 6 14.42 10.53 -6.10
CA GLN A 6 14.47 9.19 -5.48
C GLN A 6 14.09 9.21 -4.00
N ALA A 7 14.54 10.22 -3.26
CA ALA A 7 14.17 10.39 -1.86
C ALA A 7 12.66 10.60 -1.70
N GLY A 8 12.05 11.43 -2.56
CA GLY A 8 10.61 11.65 -2.59
C GLY A 8 9.81 10.36 -2.84
N ILE A 9 10.23 9.57 -3.83
CA ILE A 9 9.53 8.32 -4.18
C ILE A 9 9.68 7.28 -3.05
N ARG A 10 10.86 7.18 -2.41
CA ARG A 10 11.05 6.30 -1.24
C ARG A 10 10.15 6.70 -0.07
N LEU A 11 9.94 8.01 0.15
CA LEU A 11 9.09 8.53 1.21
C LEU A 11 7.60 8.24 0.92
N GLU A 12 7.17 8.43 -0.33
CA GLU A 12 5.82 8.06 -0.78
C GLU A 12 5.57 6.55 -0.66
N PHE A 13 6.55 5.73 -1.05
CA PHE A 13 6.50 4.28 -0.91
C PHE A 13 6.36 3.86 0.55
N ALA A 14 7.17 4.43 1.45
CA ALA A 14 7.08 4.16 2.89
C ALA A 14 5.71 4.53 3.46
N ARG A 15 5.15 5.67 3.05
CA ARG A 15 3.82 6.12 3.46
C ARG A 15 2.72 5.17 2.99
N LEU A 16 2.72 4.77 1.71
CA LEU A 16 1.73 3.84 1.18
C LEU A 16 1.86 2.45 1.79
N LYS A 17 3.08 2.02 2.13
CA LYS A 17 3.34 0.75 2.81
C LYS A 17 2.75 0.75 4.22
N GLN A 18 2.90 1.85 4.95
CA GLN A 18 2.26 2.04 6.25
C GLN A 18 0.73 2.04 6.11
N GLU A 19 0.19 2.81 5.17
CA GLU A 19 -1.25 2.86 4.93
C GLU A 19 -1.83 1.47 4.57
N HIS A 20 -1.12 0.68 3.76
CA HIS A 20 -1.48 -0.71 3.45
C HIS A 20 -1.53 -1.58 4.71
N ALA A 21 -0.57 -1.45 5.63
CA ALA A 21 -0.55 -2.18 6.89
C ALA A 21 -1.71 -1.76 7.81
N ASP A 22 -2.04 -0.47 7.84
CA ASP A 22 -3.18 0.05 8.60
C ASP A 22 -4.51 -0.51 8.06
N PHE A 23 -4.65 -0.64 6.73
CA PHE A 23 -5.81 -1.30 6.13
C PHE A 23 -5.92 -2.77 6.52
N ASP A 24 -4.80 -3.49 6.65
CA ASP A 24 -4.79 -4.86 7.13
C ASP A 24 -5.27 -4.97 8.56
N ALA A 25 -4.69 -4.18 9.46
CA ALA A 25 -5.11 -4.13 10.86
C ALA A 25 -6.59 -3.78 11.01
N ALA A 26 -7.09 -2.83 10.20
CA ALA A 26 -8.49 -2.45 10.19
C ALA A 26 -9.41 -3.59 9.67
N ILE A 27 -9.01 -4.31 8.62
CA ILE A 27 -9.75 -5.46 8.10
C ILE A 27 -9.81 -6.56 9.15
N ASP A 28 -8.70 -6.88 9.81
CA ASP A 28 -8.64 -7.92 10.84
C ASP A 28 -9.50 -7.55 12.05
N ALA A 29 -9.46 -6.28 12.48
CA ALA A 29 -10.35 -5.78 13.52
C ALA A 29 -11.82 -5.90 13.13
N MET A 30 -12.18 -5.51 11.89
CA MET A 30 -13.56 -5.63 11.38
C MET A 30 -14.04 -7.08 11.31
N ILE A 31 -13.16 -8.01 10.96
CA ILE A 31 -13.46 -9.45 10.97
C ILE A 31 -13.69 -9.92 12.42
N ALA A 32 -12.81 -9.54 13.34
CA ALA A 32 -12.92 -9.90 14.76
C ALA A 32 -14.19 -9.34 15.43
N THR A 33 -14.63 -8.13 15.03
CA THR A 33 -15.86 -7.52 15.55
C THR A 33 -17.13 -8.03 14.86
N GLY A 34 -17.02 -8.86 13.82
CA GLY A 34 -18.17 -9.34 13.05
C GLY A 34 -18.86 -8.27 12.21
N CYS A 35 -18.11 -7.31 11.65
CA CYS A 35 -18.65 -6.33 10.72
C CYS A 35 -19.25 -6.97 9.47
N ASP A 36 -20.10 -6.21 8.78
CA ASP A 36 -20.75 -6.67 7.55
C ASP A 36 -19.75 -7.00 6.44
N ALA A 37 -20.05 -8.07 5.70
CA ALA A 37 -19.19 -8.57 4.63
C ALA A 37 -18.95 -7.54 3.51
N LEU A 38 -19.93 -6.67 3.21
CA LEU A 38 -19.79 -5.62 2.21
C LEU A 38 -18.80 -4.54 2.67
N GLN A 39 -18.78 -4.22 3.97
CA GLN A 39 -17.83 -3.25 4.51
C GLN A 39 -16.40 -3.81 4.46
N ILE A 40 -16.21 -5.08 4.82
CA ILE A 40 -14.93 -5.78 4.71
C ILE A 40 -14.47 -5.84 3.25
N GLN A 41 -15.35 -6.16 2.31
CA GLN A 41 -15.05 -6.17 0.88
C GLN A 41 -14.61 -4.80 0.35
N ARG A 42 -15.29 -3.72 0.78
CA ARG A 42 -14.89 -2.34 0.42
C ARG A 42 -13.49 -2.00 0.93
N MET A 43 -13.16 -2.41 2.16
CA MET A 43 -11.82 -2.20 2.72
C MET A 43 -10.76 -3.00 1.97
N LYS A 44 -11.03 -4.27 1.65
CA LYS A 44 -10.13 -5.09 0.82
C LYS A 44 -9.90 -4.49 -0.56
N LYS A 45 -10.93 -3.91 -1.19
CA LYS A 45 -10.79 -3.21 -2.48
C LYS A 45 -9.90 -1.96 -2.36
N LYS A 46 -10.05 -1.17 -1.29
CA LYS A 46 -9.16 -0.02 -1.02
C LYS A 46 -7.71 -0.47 -0.79
N LYS A 47 -7.52 -1.51 0.01
CA LYS A 47 -6.21 -2.14 0.25
C LYS A 47 -5.55 -2.58 -1.06
N LEU A 48 -6.32 -3.22 -1.97
CA LEU A 48 -5.82 -3.65 -3.28
C LEU A 48 -5.33 -2.47 -4.12
N ALA A 49 -6.08 -1.36 -4.17
CA ALA A 49 -5.65 -0.17 -4.91
C ALA A 49 -4.34 0.44 -4.37
N ILE A 50 -4.10 0.37 -3.05
CA ILE A 50 -2.83 0.81 -2.45
C ILE A 50 -1.71 -0.16 -2.82
N LYS A 51 -1.99 -1.47 -2.79
CA LYS A 51 -1.02 -2.48 -3.22
C LYS A 51 -0.61 -2.29 -4.69
N ASP A 52 -1.56 -1.98 -5.57
CA ASP A 52 -1.28 -1.72 -6.98
C ASP A 52 -0.40 -0.47 -7.14
N ARG A 53 -0.70 0.61 -6.41
CA ARG A 53 0.17 1.81 -6.38
C ARG A 53 1.55 1.55 -5.82
N LEU A 54 1.66 0.73 -4.77
CA LEU A 54 2.96 0.31 -4.21
C LEU A 54 3.79 -0.42 -5.26
N ARG A 55 3.16 -1.29 -6.05
CA ARG A 55 3.82 -2.01 -7.12
C ARG A 55 4.29 -1.07 -8.24
N ASP A 56 3.45 -0.12 -8.64
CA ASP A 56 3.83 0.91 -9.62
C ASP A 56 5.01 1.78 -9.14
N LEU A 57 5.07 2.05 -7.83
CA LEU A 57 6.18 2.79 -7.21
C LEU A 57 7.43 1.93 -7.07
N GLU A 58 7.30 0.66 -6.71
CA GLU A 58 8.39 -0.33 -6.73
C GLU A 58 9.00 -0.39 -8.12
N ASP A 59 8.20 -0.51 -9.18
CA ASP A 59 8.72 -0.56 -10.55
C ASP A 59 9.45 0.74 -10.96
N LYS A 60 9.09 1.89 -10.38
CA LYS A 60 9.75 3.19 -10.63
C LYS A 60 11.02 3.41 -9.80
N VAL A 61 11.12 2.85 -8.60
CA VAL A 61 12.31 2.95 -7.72
C VAL A 61 13.31 1.82 -7.98
N ILE A 62 12.80 0.65 -8.36
CA ILE A 62 13.53 -0.60 -8.63
C ILE A 62 13.69 -0.90 -10.14
N PRO A 63 14.07 0.04 -11.02
CA PRO A 63 14.72 -0.37 -12.27
C PRO A 63 16.14 -0.94 -12.04
N ASP A 64 16.76 -0.63 -10.90
CA ASP A 64 18.22 -0.68 -10.71
C ASP A 64 18.72 -1.80 -9.76
N ILE A 65 17.82 -2.66 -9.27
CA ILE A 65 18.17 -3.77 -8.33
C ILE A 65 17.90 -5.16 -8.95
N ILE A 66 17.29 -5.20 -10.13
CA ILE A 66 17.00 -6.44 -10.90
C ILE A 66 17.62 -6.33 -12.31
N ALA A 67 18.89 -5.91 -12.38
CA ALA A 67 19.74 -5.99 -13.57
C ALA A 67 21.00 -6.80 -13.24
#